data_AF-A0A9P7FW26-F1
#
_entry.id   AF-A0A9P7FW26-F1
#
_cell.length_a   1.000
_cell.length_b   1.000
_cell.length_c   1.000
_cell.angle_alpha   90.00
_cell.angle_beta   90.00
_cell.angle_gamma   90.00
#
_symmetry.space_group_name_H-M   'P 1'
#
loop_
_entity.id
_entity.type
_entity.pdbx_description
1 polymer ?
#
loop_
_entity_poly.entity_id
_entity_poly.type
_entity_poly.pdbx_seq_one_letter_code
_entity_poly.pdbx_strand_id
1 'polypeptide(L)'
;MSSFVLPPFDTNGSFSVTTSPNPAWKIGDGVIDKEWREKGEESRKSWDMDSTSPQLTPARTKDSRENILANKQFTVNIISEPMAEAANASSVEAPADVDEWILSGLTMVPSTHVKPSYVKESAVSMECELYSFQDISPPNSTEITTTLVLGLVKKVHIRKSVLDESGTAVDPSKLRPVARLGNRSYSRLLDVFDLPRIPWETVIEGYEDLKAKASANAE
;
A
#
# COMPACT_ATOMS: atom_id res chain seq x y z
N MET A 1 17.27 28.01 -7.40
CA MET A 1 17.19 26.55 -7.57
C MET A 1 18.60 26.01 -7.57
N SER A 2 19.15 25.63 -6.41
CA SER A 2 20.47 24.98 -6.39
C SER A 2 20.30 23.56 -6.91
N SER A 3 20.91 23.25 -8.04
CA SER A 3 20.98 21.90 -8.58
C SER A 3 21.68 21.00 -7.56
N PHE A 4 20.91 20.19 -6.85
CA PHE A 4 21.45 19.12 -6.02
C PHE A 4 22.00 18.05 -6.97
N VAL A 5 23.29 18.13 -7.27
CA VAL A 5 23.98 17.08 -8.01
C VAL A 5 24.30 16.00 -6.98
N LEU A 6 23.63 14.85 -7.09
CA LEU A 6 23.96 13.69 -6.27
C LEU A 6 25.44 13.32 -6.52
N PRO A 7 26.20 12.94 -5.48
CA PRO A 7 27.55 12.46 -5.68
C PRO A 7 27.54 11.24 -6.61
N PRO A 8 28.58 11.07 -7.45
CA PRO A 8 28.70 9.89 -8.29
C PRO A 8 28.66 8.64 -7.42
N PHE A 9 27.94 7.62 -7.87
CA PHE A 9 27.81 6.34 -7.17
C PHE A 9 29.20 5.75 -6.93
N ASP A 10 29.56 5.56 -5.65
CA ASP A 10 30.84 4.98 -5.25
C ASP A 10 30.76 3.46 -5.35
N THR A 11 31.37 2.89 -6.40
CA THR A 11 31.44 1.45 -6.61
C THR A 11 32.38 0.73 -5.62
N ASN A 12 33.19 1.49 -4.87
CA ASN A 12 34.09 0.98 -3.82
C ASN A 12 33.52 1.19 -2.41
N GLY A 13 32.36 1.84 -2.27
CA GLY A 13 31.69 2.02 -0.99
C GLY A 13 31.28 0.66 -0.43
N SER A 14 31.96 0.21 0.62
CA SER A 14 31.53 -0.97 1.35
C SER A 14 30.25 -0.62 2.11
N PHE A 15 29.13 -1.20 1.68
CA PHE A 15 27.94 -1.21 2.50
C PHE A 15 28.24 -2.04 3.74
N SER A 16 28.41 -1.39 4.89
CA SER A 16 28.34 -2.11 6.15
C SER A 16 26.90 -2.58 6.29
N VAL A 17 26.69 -3.88 6.13
CA VAL A 17 25.41 -4.49 6.46
C VAL A 17 25.13 -4.12 7.91
N THR A 18 24.06 -3.38 8.16
CA THR A 18 23.59 -3.14 9.52
C THR A 18 23.32 -4.51 10.11
N THR A 19 24.14 -4.91 11.08
CA THR A 19 23.98 -6.19 11.76
C THR A 19 22.57 -6.21 12.31
N SER A 20 21.82 -7.27 11.95
CA SER A 20 20.53 -7.53 12.57
C SER A 20 20.73 -7.46 14.09
N PRO A 21 19.85 -6.80 14.85
CA PRO A 21 19.96 -6.74 16.31
C PRO A 21 19.90 -8.13 16.96
N ASN A 22 19.64 -9.19 16.18
CA ASN A 22 19.77 -10.57 16.58
C ASN A 22 20.91 -11.27 15.79
N PRO A 23 22.02 -11.68 16.44
CA PRO A 23 23.19 -12.27 15.78
C PRO A 23 22.95 -13.65 15.15
N ALA A 24 21.78 -14.25 15.33
CA ALA A 24 21.40 -15.53 14.74
C ALA A 24 20.75 -15.43 13.34
N TRP A 25 20.53 -14.22 12.80
CA TRP A 25 19.88 -14.05 11.50
C TRP A 25 20.89 -14.01 10.36
N LYS A 26 20.89 -15.03 9.50
CA LYS A 26 21.47 -14.95 8.16
C LYS A 26 20.35 -14.71 7.14
N ILE A 27 20.55 -13.74 6.26
CA ILE A 27 19.62 -13.49 5.13
C ILE A 27 19.57 -14.75 4.26
N GLY A 28 18.38 -15.31 4.06
CA GLY A 28 18.16 -16.48 3.20
C GLY A 28 17.82 -17.78 3.93
N ASP A 29 17.91 -17.83 5.26
CA ASP A 29 17.36 -18.95 6.02
C ASP A 29 15.82 -18.81 6.04
N GLY A 30 15.18 -19.53 5.11
CA GLY A 30 13.72 -19.70 5.14
C GLY A 30 13.27 -20.24 6.50
N VAL A 31 12.00 -20.00 6.84
CA VAL A 31 11.39 -20.47 8.09
C VAL A 31 11.26 -21.99 8.03
N ILE A 32 12.27 -22.73 8.50
CA ILE A 32 12.25 -24.20 8.55
C ILE A 32 12.24 -24.73 10.01
N ASP A 33 12.43 -23.88 11.02
CA ASP A 33 12.56 -24.38 12.40
C ASP A 33 11.29 -24.22 13.26
N LYS A 34 10.85 -25.32 13.88
CA LYS A 34 9.68 -25.39 14.77
C LYS A 34 9.93 -24.75 16.13
N GLU A 35 11.19 -24.59 16.55
CA GLU A 35 11.57 -23.93 17.81
C GLU A 35 11.21 -22.43 17.85
N TRP A 36 11.04 -21.79 16.68
CA TRP A 36 10.66 -20.37 16.59
C TRP A 36 9.31 -20.05 17.26
N ARG A 37 8.36 -21.01 17.26
CA ARG A 37 7.04 -20.80 17.87
C ARG A 37 7.10 -20.67 19.39
N GLU A 38 8.07 -21.31 20.04
CA GLU A 38 8.16 -21.35 21.50
C GLU A 38 9.05 -20.25 22.07
N LYS A 39 10.12 -19.85 21.37
CA LYS A 39 11.03 -18.76 21.81
C LYS A 39 10.60 -17.35 21.36
N GLY A 40 9.64 -17.24 20.43
CA GLY A 40 9.14 -15.97 19.89
C GLY A 40 8.17 -15.20 20.79
N GLU A 41 7.77 -15.74 21.95
CA GLU A 41 6.83 -15.09 22.86
C GLU A 41 7.51 -14.07 23.80
N GLU A 42 8.79 -14.24 24.16
CA GLU A 42 9.44 -13.40 25.19
C GLU A 42 10.15 -12.13 24.66
N SER A 43 10.25 -11.88 23.35
CA SER A 43 11.02 -10.73 22.83
C SER A 43 10.39 -9.96 21.66
N ARG A 44 9.06 -9.90 21.55
CA ARG A 44 8.39 -9.01 20.59
C ARG A 44 8.55 -7.54 20.99
N LYS A 45 9.65 -6.90 20.57
CA LYS A 45 9.63 -5.47 20.24
C LYS A 45 9.37 -5.35 18.74
N SER A 46 8.09 -5.39 18.39
CA SER A 46 7.61 -5.02 17.07
C SER A 46 7.97 -3.55 16.79
N TRP A 47 8.21 -3.22 15.52
CA TRP A 47 8.29 -1.85 15.05
C TRP A 47 7.10 -1.05 15.60
N ASP A 48 7.43 -0.06 16.43
CA ASP A 48 6.50 0.89 17.00
C ASP A 48 6.29 2.01 15.98
N MET A 49 5.10 2.04 15.39
CA MET A 49 4.63 3.09 14.49
C MET A 49 3.62 3.99 15.22
N ASP A 50 3.77 4.18 16.54
CA ASP A 50 3.02 5.18 17.28
C ASP A 50 3.52 6.59 16.93
N SER A 51 2.97 7.17 15.87
CA SER A 51 2.69 8.61 15.78
C SER A 51 1.71 8.95 14.66
N THR A 52 0.60 8.23 14.57
CA THR A 52 -0.59 8.77 13.88
C THR A 52 -1.84 8.45 14.67
N SER A 53 -1.92 9.00 15.88
CA SER A 53 -3.19 9.20 16.56
C SER A 53 -3.88 10.43 15.96
N PRO A 54 -5.12 10.28 15.50
CA PRO A 54 -6.13 11.25 15.90
C PRO A 54 -7.30 10.48 16.51
N GLN A 55 -7.18 10.12 17.79
CA GLN A 55 -8.38 9.92 18.60
C GLN A 55 -8.78 11.27 19.16
N LEU A 56 -9.74 11.93 18.54
CA LEU A 56 -10.45 13.08 19.10
C LEU A 56 -11.93 13.01 18.72
N THR A 57 -12.60 11.92 19.08
CA THR A 57 -14.06 11.85 19.41
C THR A 57 -14.42 10.44 19.86
N PRO A 58 -15.44 10.26 20.72
CA PRO A 58 -15.72 8.98 21.35
C PRO A 58 -16.23 7.93 20.35
N ALA A 59 -15.62 6.74 20.39
CA ALA A 59 -16.16 5.41 20.12
C ALA A 59 -17.15 5.22 18.94
N ARG A 60 -17.01 5.95 17.83
CA ARG A 60 -17.80 5.72 16.63
C ARG A 60 -16.96 5.03 15.56
N THR A 61 -17.36 3.83 15.18
CA THR A 61 -16.75 3.12 14.05
C THR A 61 -17.01 3.89 12.75
N LYS A 62 -16.05 3.86 11.82
CA LYS A 62 -16.18 4.56 10.54
C LYS A 62 -17.35 4.00 9.73
N ASP A 63 -18.19 4.89 9.18
CA ASP A 63 -19.38 4.49 8.41
C ASP A 63 -19.05 3.59 7.20
N SER A 64 -17.89 3.79 6.57
CA SER A 64 -17.43 2.91 5.49
C SER A 64 -17.31 1.45 5.92
N ARG A 65 -16.85 1.17 7.16
CA ARG A 65 -16.75 -0.19 7.70
C ARG A 65 -18.15 -0.80 7.85
N GLU A 66 -19.05 -0.08 8.52
CA GLU A 66 -20.42 -0.58 8.75
C GLU A 66 -21.15 -0.85 7.42
N ASN A 67 -20.99 0.05 6.45
CA ASN A 67 -21.55 -0.11 5.11
C ASN A 67 -21.00 -1.34 4.39
N ILE A 68 -19.71 -1.64 4.51
CA ILE A 68 -19.10 -2.85 3.93
C ILE A 68 -19.64 -4.11 4.61
N LEU A 69 -19.75 -4.13 5.93
CA LEU A 69 -20.23 -5.30 6.67
C LEU A 69 -21.72 -5.58 6.40
N ALA A 70 -22.53 -4.52 6.31
CA ALA A 70 -23.95 -4.62 5.99
C ALA A 70 -24.21 -5.05 4.54
N ASN A 71 -23.55 -4.41 3.58
CA ASN A 71 -23.80 -4.65 2.15
C ASN A 71 -22.98 -5.79 1.56
N LYS A 72 -21.89 -6.19 2.22
CA LYS A 72 -20.91 -7.18 1.77
C LYS A 72 -20.29 -6.84 0.41
N GLN A 73 -20.35 -5.56 0.02
CA GLN A 73 -20.00 -5.06 -1.29
C GLN A 73 -19.45 -3.64 -1.16
N PHE A 74 -18.45 -3.30 -1.99
CA PHE A 74 -17.83 -1.98 -2.00
C PHE A 74 -17.08 -1.73 -3.31
N THR A 75 -16.67 -0.49 -3.53
CA THR A 75 -15.83 -0.09 -4.67
C THR A 75 -14.55 0.54 -4.17
N VAL A 76 -13.43 0.24 -4.83
CA VAL A 76 -12.12 0.87 -4.57
C VAL A 76 -11.74 1.70 -5.78
N ASN A 77 -11.43 2.98 -5.58
CA ASN A 77 -11.11 3.92 -6.65
C ASN A 77 -9.66 4.40 -6.49
N ILE A 78 -8.87 4.31 -7.55
CA ILE A 78 -7.50 4.82 -7.55
C ILE A 78 -7.52 6.33 -7.72
N ILE A 79 -6.83 7.03 -6.83
CA ILE A 79 -6.77 8.50 -6.82
C ILE A 79 -5.66 8.95 -7.77
N SER A 80 -6.06 9.67 -8.82
CA SER A 80 -5.16 10.39 -9.71
C SER A 80 -5.02 11.85 -9.28
N GLU A 81 -3.93 12.50 -9.66
CA GLU A 81 -3.64 13.89 -9.30
C GLU A 81 -4.80 14.88 -9.50
N PRO A 82 -5.58 14.86 -10.61
CA PRO A 82 -6.66 15.82 -10.82
C PRO A 82 -7.82 15.73 -9.81
N MET A 83 -7.95 14.61 -9.10
CA MET A 83 -9.02 14.39 -8.13
C MET A 83 -8.54 14.40 -6.68
N ALA A 84 -7.26 14.68 -6.43
CA ALA A 84 -6.68 14.57 -5.10
C ALA A 84 -7.35 15.50 -4.08
N GLU A 85 -7.73 16.71 -4.50
CA GLU A 85 -8.44 17.67 -3.64
C GLU A 85 -9.85 17.20 -3.31
N ALA A 86 -10.60 16.70 -4.30
CA ALA A 86 -11.94 16.13 -4.10
C ALA A 86 -11.90 14.89 -3.19
N ALA A 87 -10.91 14.01 -3.38
CA ALA A 87 -10.69 12.85 -2.52
C ALA A 87 -10.27 13.23 -1.09
N ASN A 88 -9.55 14.35 -0.92
CA ASN A 88 -9.25 14.87 0.41
C ASN A 88 -10.50 15.47 1.07
N ALA A 89 -11.40 16.10 0.29
CA ALA A 89 -12.67 16.62 0.80
C ALA A 89 -13.62 15.52 1.32
N SER A 90 -13.58 14.32 0.74
CA SER A 90 -14.35 13.17 1.27
C SER A 90 -13.75 12.54 2.54
N SER A 91 -12.58 13.02 3.00
CA SER A 91 -11.96 12.58 4.26
C SER A 91 -12.29 13.48 5.45
N VAL A 92 -13.26 14.39 5.30
CA VAL A 92 -13.79 15.20 6.40
C VAL A 92 -14.51 14.29 7.38
N GLU A 93 -14.36 14.55 8.68
CA GLU A 93 -15.13 13.89 9.75
C GLU A 93 -16.59 14.36 9.72
N ALA A 94 -17.33 13.89 8.71
CA ALA A 94 -18.72 14.24 8.49
C ALA A 94 -19.65 13.45 9.42
N PRO A 95 -20.77 14.04 9.86
CA PRO A 95 -21.86 13.31 10.51
C PRO A 95 -22.44 12.20 9.61
N ALA A 96 -23.10 11.20 10.22
CA ALA A 96 -23.68 10.04 9.54
C ALA A 96 -24.66 10.37 8.40
N ASP A 97 -25.35 11.49 8.55
CA ASP A 97 -26.43 11.98 7.70
C ASP A 97 -25.93 12.90 6.58
N VAL A 98 -24.63 13.21 6.55
CA VAL A 98 -24.02 14.07 5.53
C VAL A 98 -23.39 13.20 4.44
N ASP A 99 -23.83 13.43 3.21
CA ASP A 99 -23.32 12.72 2.04
C ASP A 99 -22.00 13.33 1.53
N GLU A 100 -20.91 12.58 1.62
CA GLU A 100 -19.60 13.02 1.12
C GLU A 100 -19.53 13.17 -0.40
N TRP A 101 -20.47 12.59 -1.17
CA TRP A 101 -20.58 12.84 -2.61
C TRP A 101 -20.87 14.31 -2.89
N ILE A 102 -21.74 14.92 -2.08
CA ILE A 102 -22.08 16.35 -2.19
C ILE A 102 -20.88 17.21 -1.80
N LEU A 103 -20.17 16.84 -0.72
CA LEU A 103 -19.01 17.60 -0.23
C LEU A 103 -17.82 17.56 -1.19
N SER A 104 -17.55 16.39 -1.77
CA SER A 104 -16.40 16.17 -2.66
C SER A 104 -16.65 16.65 -4.08
N GLY A 105 -17.92 16.77 -4.50
CA GLY A 105 -18.30 17.07 -5.88
C GLY A 105 -17.97 15.94 -6.87
N LEU A 106 -17.66 14.74 -6.37
CA LEU A 106 -17.41 13.55 -7.19
C LEU A 106 -18.71 13.02 -7.79
N THR A 107 -18.62 12.40 -8.97
CA THR A 107 -19.80 11.88 -9.66
C THR A 107 -19.94 10.38 -9.44
N MET A 108 -21.11 9.97 -8.96
CA MET A 108 -21.48 8.56 -8.83
C MET A 108 -21.72 7.92 -10.20
N VAL A 109 -21.18 6.73 -10.42
CA VAL A 109 -21.51 5.87 -11.56
C VAL A 109 -21.99 4.50 -11.06
N PRO A 110 -23.16 4.02 -11.51
CA PRO A 110 -23.65 2.70 -11.13
C PRO A 110 -22.67 1.59 -11.51
N SER A 111 -22.41 0.70 -10.56
CA SER A 111 -21.61 -0.51 -10.75
C SER A 111 -22.40 -1.59 -11.50
N THR A 112 -21.69 -2.55 -12.09
CA THR A 112 -22.30 -3.65 -12.88
C THR A 112 -22.61 -4.89 -12.03
N HIS A 113 -21.72 -5.26 -11.11
CA HIS A 113 -21.78 -6.49 -10.31
C HIS A 113 -22.05 -6.21 -8.82
N VAL A 114 -21.75 -5.01 -8.33
CA VAL A 114 -21.98 -4.61 -6.93
C VAL A 114 -23.01 -3.48 -6.83
N LYS A 115 -23.64 -3.33 -5.66
CA LYS A 115 -24.61 -2.25 -5.39
C LYS A 115 -23.99 -0.85 -5.26
N PRO A 116 -22.83 -0.67 -4.57
CA PRO A 116 -22.25 0.66 -4.40
C PRO A 116 -21.77 1.23 -5.73
N SER A 117 -21.95 2.54 -5.92
CA SER A 117 -21.47 3.25 -7.12
C SER A 117 -19.96 3.52 -7.03
N TYR A 118 -19.29 3.52 -8.17
CA TYR A 118 -17.88 3.92 -8.27
C TYR A 118 -17.75 5.38 -8.71
N VAL A 119 -16.53 5.94 -8.62
CA VAL A 119 -16.26 7.36 -8.90
C VAL A 119 -15.96 7.57 -10.39
N LYS A 120 -16.75 8.39 -11.07
CA LYS A 120 -16.59 8.68 -12.52
C LYS A 120 -15.22 9.25 -12.88
N GLU A 121 -14.72 10.13 -12.01
CA GLU A 121 -13.45 10.83 -12.20
C GLU A 121 -12.26 9.87 -12.09
N SER A 122 -12.43 8.69 -11.46
CA SER A 122 -11.36 7.72 -11.28
C SER A 122 -11.08 7.00 -12.58
N ALA A 123 -9.81 6.99 -12.98
CA ALA A 123 -9.39 6.28 -14.17
C ALA A 123 -9.34 4.76 -13.96
N VAL A 124 -9.23 4.30 -12.71
CA VAL A 124 -9.21 2.88 -12.35
C VAL A 124 -10.08 2.67 -11.12
N SER A 125 -11.18 1.95 -11.30
CA SER A 125 -12.12 1.59 -10.24
C SER A 125 -12.33 0.08 -10.19
N MET A 126 -12.41 -0.47 -8.99
CA MET A 126 -12.59 -1.90 -8.75
C MET A 126 -13.90 -2.12 -8.02
N GLU A 127 -14.73 -3.00 -8.55
CA GLU A 127 -15.92 -3.50 -7.89
C GLU A 127 -15.54 -4.73 -7.05
N CYS A 128 -15.84 -4.69 -5.75
CA CYS A 128 -15.39 -5.69 -4.79
C CYS A 128 -16.56 -6.28 -3.99
N GLU A 129 -16.52 -7.61 -3.79
CA GLU A 129 -17.35 -8.32 -2.82
C GLU A 129 -16.50 -8.64 -1.58
N LEU A 130 -17.09 -8.51 -0.39
CA LEU A 130 -16.43 -8.83 0.87
C LEU A 130 -16.09 -10.32 0.93
N TYR A 131 -14.81 -10.64 1.06
CA TYR A 131 -14.32 -12.01 1.26
C TYR A 131 -14.21 -12.34 2.75
N SER A 132 -13.49 -11.49 3.47
CA SER A 132 -13.33 -11.61 4.92
C SER A 132 -12.95 -10.25 5.52
N PHE A 133 -13.10 -10.13 6.83
CA PHE A 133 -12.59 -9.00 7.57
C PHE A 133 -12.01 -9.48 8.90
N GLN A 134 -11.07 -8.72 9.44
CA GLN A 134 -10.49 -8.95 10.75
C GLN A 134 -10.43 -7.62 11.50
N ASP A 135 -11.15 -7.53 12.60
CA ASP A 135 -11.00 -6.43 13.53
C ASP A 135 -9.70 -6.59 14.33
N ILE A 136 -9.00 -5.49 14.50
CA ILE A 136 -7.72 -5.39 15.21
C ILE A 136 -7.96 -4.51 16.43
N SER A 137 -7.63 -5.07 17.59
CA SER A 137 -7.74 -4.42 18.88
C SER A 137 -6.38 -4.43 19.59
N PRO A 138 -6.03 -3.37 20.34
CA PRO A 138 -4.86 -3.38 21.19
C PRO A 138 -4.90 -4.53 22.21
N PRO A 139 -3.75 -5.06 22.64
CA PRO A 139 -3.70 -6.01 23.74
C PRO A 139 -4.43 -5.45 24.97
N ASN A 140 -5.27 -6.27 25.61
CA ASN A 140 -6.07 -5.91 26.78
C ASN A 140 -7.16 -4.85 26.55
N SER A 141 -7.53 -4.54 25.31
CA SER A 141 -8.69 -3.69 24.99
C SER A 141 -9.73 -4.46 24.18
N THR A 142 -11.00 -4.19 24.45
CA THR A 142 -12.14 -4.63 23.63
C THR A 142 -12.49 -3.65 22.51
N GLU A 143 -11.79 -2.51 22.46
CA GLU A 143 -12.01 -1.49 21.43
C GLU A 143 -11.33 -1.87 20.12
N ILE A 144 -12.08 -1.75 19.02
CA ILE A 144 -11.57 -1.99 17.69
C ILE A 144 -10.92 -0.70 17.19
N THR A 145 -9.61 -0.73 16.97
CA THR A 145 -8.88 0.44 16.46
C THR A 145 -8.78 0.43 14.94
N THR A 146 -8.73 -0.74 14.32
CA THR A 146 -8.59 -0.90 12.87
C THR A 146 -9.31 -2.15 12.39
N THR A 147 -9.83 -2.14 11.18
CA THR A 147 -10.40 -3.32 10.53
C THR A 147 -9.67 -3.58 9.22
N LEU A 148 -9.09 -4.78 9.08
CA LEU A 148 -8.59 -5.28 7.81
C LEU A 148 -9.78 -5.84 7.02
N VAL A 149 -9.99 -5.35 5.81
CA VAL A 149 -11.03 -5.84 4.89
C VAL A 149 -10.36 -6.48 3.68
N LEU A 150 -10.71 -7.74 3.40
CA LEU A 150 -10.30 -8.45 2.18
C LEU A 150 -11.49 -8.51 1.23
N GLY A 151 -11.30 -8.02 0.00
CA GLY A 151 -12.31 -8.01 -1.05
C GLY A 151 -11.91 -8.84 -2.26
N LEU A 152 -12.85 -9.60 -2.81
CA LEU A 152 -12.72 -10.24 -4.13
C LEU A 152 -13.11 -9.24 -5.21
N VAL A 153 -12.17 -8.93 -6.10
CA VAL A 153 -12.41 -8.07 -7.25
C VAL A 153 -13.29 -8.80 -8.26
N LYS A 154 -14.48 -8.27 -8.53
CA LYS A 154 -15.44 -8.80 -9.50
C LYS A 154 -15.25 -8.20 -10.88
N LYS A 155 -14.90 -6.91 -10.92
CA LYS A 155 -14.68 -6.16 -12.16
C LYS A 155 -13.75 -4.99 -11.93
N VAL A 156 -12.92 -4.69 -12.92
CA VAL A 156 -12.10 -3.49 -12.96
C VAL A 156 -12.56 -2.62 -14.13
N HIS A 157 -12.86 -1.36 -13.85
CA HIS A 157 -13.12 -0.33 -14.84
C HIS A 157 -11.83 0.45 -15.06
N ILE A 158 -11.35 0.47 -16.30
CA ILE A 158 -10.15 1.21 -16.67
C ILE A 158 -10.52 2.18 -17.79
N ARG A 159 -10.17 3.45 -17.60
CA ARG A 159 -10.35 4.47 -18.61
C ARG A 159 -9.36 4.23 -19.75
N LYS A 160 -9.86 4.13 -20.98
CA LYS A 160 -9.02 3.88 -22.17
C LYS A 160 -7.86 4.87 -22.33
N SER A 161 -8.02 6.10 -21.86
CA SER A 161 -6.99 7.14 -21.94
C SER A 161 -5.75 6.87 -21.07
N VAL A 162 -5.84 5.99 -20.07
CA VAL A 162 -4.70 5.64 -19.20
C VAL A 162 -4.04 4.32 -19.58
N LEU A 163 -4.52 3.66 -20.63
CA LEU A 163 -3.87 2.47 -21.16
C LEU A 163 -2.61 2.84 -21.94
N ASP A 164 -1.68 1.91 -21.99
CA ASP A 164 -0.51 1.96 -22.86
C ASP A 164 -0.93 1.86 -24.35
N GLU A 165 0.04 1.99 -25.26
CA GLU A 165 -0.23 1.94 -26.70
C GLU A 165 -0.78 0.58 -27.15
N SER A 166 -0.42 -0.49 -26.45
CA SER A 166 -0.93 -1.84 -26.73
C SER A 166 -2.36 -2.05 -26.23
N GLY A 167 -2.84 -1.20 -25.32
CA GLY A 167 -4.15 -1.33 -24.68
C GLY A 167 -4.23 -2.45 -23.65
N THR A 168 -3.10 -3.03 -23.24
CA THR A 168 -3.06 -4.19 -22.34
C THR A 168 -2.71 -3.82 -20.90
N ALA A 169 -1.93 -2.76 -20.70
CA ALA A 169 -1.45 -2.33 -19.40
C ALA A 169 -1.85 -0.89 -19.10
N VAL A 170 -1.91 -0.54 -17.81
CA VAL A 170 -2.11 0.84 -17.38
C VAL A 170 -0.76 1.54 -17.39
N ASP A 171 -0.66 2.65 -18.11
CA ASP A 171 0.51 3.52 -18.13
C ASP A 171 0.46 4.44 -16.88
N PRO A 172 1.40 4.28 -15.93
CA PRO A 172 1.41 5.10 -14.72
C PRO A 172 1.59 6.59 -15.00
N SER A 173 2.32 6.94 -16.06
CA SER A 173 2.55 8.33 -16.48
C SER A 173 1.25 9.00 -16.92
N LYS A 174 0.34 8.24 -17.56
CA LYS A 174 -1.00 8.72 -17.94
C LYS A 174 -1.96 8.71 -16.75
N LEU A 175 -1.87 7.70 -15.88
CA LEU A 175 -2.71 7.57 -14.69
C LEU A 175 -2.43 8.69 -13.66
N ARG A 176 -1.18 9.11 -13.53
CA ARG A 176 -0.70 10.09 -12.53
C ARG A 176 -1.24 9.80 -11.12
N PRO A 177 -1.00 8.59 -10.56
CA PRO A 177 -1.47 8.26 -9.23
C PRO A 177 -0.78 9.15 -8.18
N VAL A 178 -1.49 9.42 -7.09
CA VAL A 178 -0.90 10.13 -5.93
C VAL A 178 -0.56 9.12 -4.83
N ALA A 179 0.58 9.33 -4.18
CA ALA A 179 0.99 8.54 -3.02
C ALA A 179 0.87 9.38 -1.74
N ARG A 180 0.43 8.77 -0.64
CA ARG A 180 0.48 9.41 0.69
C ARG A 180 1.84 9.10 1.32
N LEU A 181 2.57 10.13 1.73
CA LEU A 181 3.94 10.01 2.27
C LEU A 181 4.01 10.04 3.80
N GLY A 182 2.87 10.28 4.48
CA GLY A 182 2.79 10.46 5.93
C GLY A 182 2.33 11.89 6.30
N ASN A 183 1.80 12.03 7.52
CA ASN A 183 1.11 13.25 7.96
C ASN A 183 0.14 13.75 6.87
N ARG A 184 0.13 15.03 6.49
CA ARG A 184 -0.71 15.62 5.42
C ARG A 184 -0.02 15.68 4.04
N SER A 185 1.10 14.98 3.87
CA SER A 185 1.94 15.10 2.67
C SER A 185 1.59 14.07 1.61
N TYR A 186 1.50 14.52 0.36
CA TYR A 186 1.28 13.70 -0.82
C TYR A 186 2.43 13.84 -1.82
N SER A 187 2.74 12.76 -2.53
CA SER A 187 3.66 12.75 -3.66
C SER A 187 2.92 12.66 -4.98
N ARG A 188 3.46 13.34 -5.99
CA ARG A 188 3.09 13.17 -7.39
C ARG A 188 4.08 12.23 -8.05
N LEU A 189 3.59 11.45 -9.01
CA LEU A 189 4.46 10.70 -9.91
C LEU A 189 5.11 11.66 -10.90
N LEU A 190 6.45 11.74 -10.90
CA LEU A 190 7.21 12.64 -11.77
C LEU A 190 7.76 11.93 -13.00
N ASP A 191 8.41 10.78 -12.80
CA ASP A 191 9.07 10.03 -13.85
C ASP A 191 8.82 8.52 -13.65
N VAL A 192 8.83 7.80 -14.76
CA VAL A 192 8.60 6.36 -14.81
C VAL A 192 9.67 5.75 -15.71
N PHE A 193 10.37 4.74 -15.18
CA PHE A 193 11.30 3.94 -15.96
C PHE A 193 10.96 2.46 -15.76
N ASP A 194 11.09 1.70 -16.84
CA ASP A 194 10.88 0.26 -16.79
C ASP A 194 12.18 -0.42 -16.39
N LEU A 195 12.12 -1.20 -15.30
CA LEU A 195 13.23 -2.03 -14.87
C LEU A 195 12.88 -3.50 -15.15
N PRO A 196 13.48 -4.13 -16.16
CA PRO A 196 13.17 -5.52 -16.49
C PRO A 196 13.60 -6.42 -15.33
N ARG A 197 12.70 -7.32 -14.92
CA ARG A 197 13.01 -8.33 -13.92
C ARG A 197 14.02 -9.33 -14.51
N ILE A 198 15.18 -9.44 -13.87
CA ILE A 198 16.19 -10.43 -14.26
C ILE A 198 15.70 -11.82 -13.83
N PRO A 199 15.56 -12.79 -14.75
CA PRO A 199 15.18 -14.15 -14.41
C PRO A 199 16.29 -14.83 -13.61
N TRP A 200 15.91 -15.71 -12.67
CA TRP A 200 16.86 -16.43 -11.83
C TRP A 200 17.84 -17.28 -12.65
N GLU A 201 17.36 -17.82 -13.76
CA GLU A 201 18.12 -18.63 -14.71
C GLU A 201 19.33 -17.86 -15.28
N THR A 202 19.22 -16.53 -15.42
CA THR A 202 20.33 -15.68 -15.89
C THR A 202 21.32 -15.36 -14.77
N VAL A 203 20.88 -15.43 -13.50
CA VAL A 203 21.71 -15.11 -12.33
C VAL A 203 22.53 -16.33 -11.88
N ILE A 204 22.03 -17.55 -12.08
CA ILE A 204 22.65 -18.77 -11.55
C ILE A 204 24.08 -19.00 -12.05
N GLU A 205 24.37 -18.64 -13.31
CA GLU A 205 25.69 -18.81 -13.92
C GLU A 205 26.78 -17.95 -13.25
N GLY A 206 26.40 -16.84 -12.61
CA GLY A 206 27.31 -15.95 -11.87
C GLY A 206 27.12 -15.98 -10.35
N TYR A 207 26.19 -16.80 -9.83
CA TYR A 207 25.81 -16.75 -8.42
C TYR A 207 26.91 -17.22 -7.48
N GLU A 208 27.63 -18.29 -7.83
CA GLU A 208 28.73 -18.80 -7.01
C GLU A 208 29.91 -17.81 -6.95
N ASP A 209 30.18 -17.10 -8.05
CA ASP A 209 31.19 -16.03 -8.08
C ASP A 209 30.77 -14.82 -7.23
N LEU A 210 29.49 -14.45 -7.27
CA LEU A 210 28.93 -13.39 -6.41
C LEU A 210 29.00 -13.77 -4.92
N LYS A 211 28.73 -15.04 -4.60
CA LYS A 211 28.80 -15.59 -3.24
C LYS A 211 30.23 -15.64 -2.71
N ALA A 212 31.20 -16.00 -3.56
CA ALA A 212 32.62 -15.96 -3.22
C ALA A 212 33.10 -14.53 -2.94
N LYS A 213 32.73 -13.56 -3.78
CA LYS A 213 33.04 -12.13 -3.58
C LYS A 213 32.39 -11.56 -2.32
N ALA A 214 31.16 -11.94 -2.01
CA ALA A 214 30.49 -11.53 -0.79
C ALA A 214 31.19 -12.05 0.47
N SER A 215 31.70 -13.28 0.42
CA SER A 215 32.46 -13.89 1.53
C SER A 215 33.83 -13.24 1.73
N ALA A 216 34.49 -12.83 0.63
CA ALA A 216 35.80 -12.16 0.68
C ALA A 216 35.73 -10.71 1.19
N ASN A 217 34.59 -10.02 1.04
CA ASN A 217 34.38 -8.66 1.56
C ASN A 217 33.96 -8.62 3.04
N ALA A 218 33.82 -9.79 3.68
CA ALA A 218 33.43 -9.91 5.09
C ALA A 218 34.63 -10.18 6.04
N GLU A 219 35.84 -10.37 5.48
CA GLU A 219 37.14 -10.38 6.19
C GLU A 219 37.80 -8.99 6.17
#